data_AF-A0A1I0YM57-F1
#
_entry.id   AF-A0A1I0YM57-F1
#
_cell.length_a   1.000
_cell.length_b   1.000
_cell.length_c   1.000
_cell.angle_alpha   90.00
_cell.angle_beta   90.00
_cell.angle_gamma   90.00
#
_symmetry.space_group_name_H-M   'P 1'
#
loop_
_entity.id
_entity.type
_entity.pdbx_description
1 polymer ?
#
loop_
_entity_poly.entity_id
_entity_poly.type
_entity_poly.pdbx_seq_one_letter_code
_entity_poly.pdbx_strand_id
1 'polypeptide(L)'
;MATVTFDTLKFVKTLEAAGVPFLQAEALSDAVRESHEVADVATKHDVDDVKRDIDDVRKDMQAMEARIDAKFEKFELRLTVKLGGIVVFALGALTVLPKWVA
;
A
#
# COMPACT_ATOMS: atom_id res chain seq x y z
N MET A 1 -15.85 3.16 20.04
CA MET A 1 -15.27 1.81 19.97
C MET A 1 -16.38 0.81 20.30
N ALA A 2 -16.62 -0.18 19.45
CA ALA A 2 -17.52 -1.28 19.82
C ALA A 2 -16.73 -2.22 20.74
N THR A 3 -16.85 -2.03 22.04
CA THR A 3 -16.23 -2.90 23.03
C THR A 3 -16.90 -4.27 22.94
N VAL A 4 -16.14 -5.30 22.59
CA VAL A 4 -16.60 -6.68 22.77
C VAL A 4 -16.57 -6.95 24.27
N THR A 5 -17.72 -6.83 24.93
CA THR A 5 -17.82 -7.03 26.38
C THR A 5 -17.75 -8.51 26.69
N PHE A 6 -16.78 -8.93 27.50
CA PHE A 6 -16.73 -10.27 28.07
C PHE A 6 -17.71 -10.36 29.25
N ASP A 7 -18.76 -11.17 29.10
CA ASP A 7 -19.77 -11.40 30.15
C ASP A 7 -19.27 -12.49 31.11
N THR A 8 -18.63 -12.05 32.18
CA THR A 8 -18.06 -12.92 33.22
C THR A 8 -19.13 -13.82 33.87
N LEU A 9 -20.33 -13.28 34.12
CA LEU A 9 -21.40 -14.03 34.77
C LEU A 9 -21.92 -15.15 33.86
N LYS A 10 -22.13 -14.86 32.58
CA LYS A 10 -22.54 -15.89 31.60
C LYS A 10 -21.46 -16.94 31.43
N PHE A 11 -20.19 -16.56 31.43
CA PHE A 11 -19.06 -17.48 31.34
C PHE A 11 -19.01 -18.43 32.53
N VAL A 12 -19.06 -17.91 33.76
CA VAL A 12 -19.08 -18.72 35.00
C VAL A 12 -20.26 -19.70 35.01
N LYS A 13 -21.49 -19.23 34.72
CA LYS A 13 -22.68 -20.11 34.67
C LYS A 13 -22.57 -21.22 33.63
N THR A 14 -21.91 -20.94 32.50
CA THR A 14 -21.69 -21.93 31.44
C THR A 14 -20.75 -23.04 31.92
N LEU A 15 -19.70 -22.69 32.65
CA LEU A 15 -18.76 -23.63 33.23
C LEU A 15 -19.38 -24.44 34.37
N GLU A 16 -20.18 -23.82 35.24
CA GLU A 16 -20.93 -24.53 36.28
C GLU A 16 -21.91 -25.55 35.70
N ALA A 17 -22.64 -25.18 34.64
CA ALA A 17 -23.52 -26.11 33.93
C ALA A 17 -22.76 -27.28 33.27
N ALA A 18 -21.48 -27.11 32.97
CA ALA A 18 -20.59 -28.14 32.48
C ALA A 18 -19.90 -28.96 33.59
N GLY A 19 -20.22 -28.68 34.86
CA GLY A 19 -19.69 -29.40 36.02
C GLY A 19 -18.40 -28.83 36.62
N VAL A 20 -17.97 -27.64 36.18
CA VAL A 20 -16.83 -26.94 36.80
C VAL A 20 -17.30 -26.30 38.12
N PRO A 21 -16.63 -26.52 39.26
CA PRO A 21 -16.96 -25.86 40.51
C PRO A 21 -16.89 -24.33 40.40
N PHE A 22 -17.81 -23.62 41.06
CA PHE A 22 -17.92 -22.16 41.04
C PHE A 22 -16.56 -21.44 41.17
N LEU A 23 -15.76 -21.79 42.19
CA LEU A 23 -14.47 -21.15 42.44
C LEU A 23 -13.45 -21.34 41.29
N GLN A 24 -13.51 -22.48 40.59
CA GLN A 24 -12.66 -22.70 39.41
C GLN A 24 -13.20 -21.96 38.19
N ALA A 25 -14.53 -21.90 38.04
CA ALA A 25 -15.17 -21.16 36.95
C ALA A 25 -14.92 -19.66 37.07
N GLU A 26 -14.98 -19.11 38.29
CA GLU A 26 -14.65 -17.72 38.61
C GLU A 26 -13.18 -17.42 38.32
N ALA A 27 -12.25 -18.25 38.82
CA ALA A 27 -10.82 -18.08 38.55
C ALA A 27 -10.49 -18.14 37.03
N LEU A 28 -11.15 -19.03 36.28
CA LEU A 28 -10.96 -19.12 34.83
C LEU A 28 -11.55 -17.90 34.10
N SER A 29 -12.71 -17.40 34.56
CA SER A 29 -13.32 -16.17 34.04
C SER A 29 -12.39 -14.97 34.20
N ASP A 30 -11.74 -14.85 35.36
CA ASP A 30 -10.81 -13.76 35.63
C ASP A 30 -9.55 -13.86 34.78
N ALA A 31 -8.95 -15.04 34.66
CA ALA A 31 -7.77 -15.25 33.81
C ALA A 31 -8.05 -14.94 32.32
N VAL A 32 -9.23 -15.32 31.81
CA VAL A 32 -9.64 -15.03 30.43
C VAL A 32 -9.89 -13.54 30.23
N ARG A 33 -10.57 -12.88 31.18
CA ARG A 33 -10.82 -11.43 31.15
C ARG A 33 -9.50 -10.65 31.13
N GLU A 34 -8.57 -10.99 32.01
CA GLU A 34 -7.26 -10.36 32.07
C GLU A 34 -6.48 -10.53 30.75
N SER A 35 -6.57 -11.71 30.11
CA SER A 35 -5.93 -11.95 28.81
C SER A 35 -6.51 -11.07 27.69
N HIS A 36 -7.79 -10.73 27.77
CA HIS A 36 -8.48 -9.86 26.80
C HIS A 36 -8.25 -8.36 27.07
N GLU A 37 -7.99 -7.95 28.31
CA GLU A 37 -7.66 -6.56 28.66
C GLU A 37 -6.25 -6.14 28.17
N VAL A 38 -5.35 -7.12 27.95
CA VAL A 38 -3.97 -6.87 27.47
C VAL A 38 -3.86 -6.89 25.94
N ALA A 39 -4.91 -7.31 25.22
CA ALA A 39 -4.90 -7.36 23.77
C ALA A 39 -5.21 -5.98 23.18
N ASP A 40 -4.17 -5.22 22.83
CA ASP A 40 -4.30 -3.98 22.06
C ASP A 40 -4.67 -4.34 20.61
N VAL A 41 -5.96 -4.29 20.30
CA VAL A 41 -6.51 -4.71 19.00
C VAL A 41 -6.84 -3.51 18.13
N ALA A 42 -6.45 -3.57 16.86
CA ALA A 42 -6.86 -2.59 15.87
C ALA A 42 -8.39 -2.56 15.76
N THR A 43 -8.97 -1.38 15.89
CA THR A 43 -10.40 -1.16 15.71
C THR A 43 -10.76 -1.16 14.22
N LYS A 44 -12.06 -1.24 13.93
CA LYS A 44 -12.56 -1.06 12.56
C LYS A 44 -12.15 0.29 11.96
N HIS A 45 -12.04 1.33 12.81
CA HIS A 45 -11.64 2.65 12.36
C HIS A 45 -10.20 2.65 11.87
N ASP A 46 -9.29 2.01 12.62
CA ASP A 46 -7.88 1.89 12.24
C ASP A 46 -7.72 1.14 10.92
N VAL A 47 -8.51 0.07 10.73
CA VAL A 47 -8.54 -0.68 9.47
C VAL A 47 -9.06 0.17 8.31
N ASP A 48 -10.11 0.96 8.52
CA ASP A 48 -10.66 1.82 7.48
C ASP A 48 -9.74 3.00 7.14
N ASP A 49 -8.98 3.51 8.12
CA ASP A 49 -7.97 4.53 7.89
C ASP A 49 -6.81 3.97 7.04
N VAL A 50 -6.29 2.79 7.39
CA VAL A 50 -5.26 2.11 6.58
C VAL A 50 -5.75 1.84 5.15
N LYS A 51 -7.03 1.49 4.95
CA LYS A 51 -7.59 1.31 3.61
C LYS A 51 -7.56 2.61 2.80
N ARG A 52 -7.88 3.74 3.42
CA ARG A 52 -7.82 5.06 2.74
C ARG A 52 -6.39 5.40 2.36
N ASP A 53 -5.45 5.18 3.27
CA ASP A 53 -4.02 5.41 2.99
C ASP A 53 -3.54 4.53 1.82
N ILE A 54 -3.96 3.27 1.77
CA ILE A 54 -3.64 2.36 0.64
C ILE A 54 -4.24 2.86 -0.68
N ASP A 55 -5.49 3.34 -0.66
CA ASP A 55 -6.14 3.86 -1.86
C ASP A 55 -5.46 5.13 -2.37
N ASP A 56 -4.98 5.99 -1.48
CA ASP A 56 -4.26 7.20 -1.85
C ASP A 56 -2.87 6.89 -2.40
N VAL A 57 -2.12 5.97 -1.76
CA VAL A 57 -0.84 5.47 -2.30
C VAL A 57 -1.04 4.85 -3.69
N ARG A 58 -2.13 4.10 -3.90
CA ARG A 58 -2.44 3.50 -5.21
C ARG A 58 -2.66 4.58 -6.29
N LYS A 59 -3.38 5.66 -5.97
CA LYS A 59 -3.59 6.79 -6.90
C LYS A 59 -2.26 7.48 -7.22
N ASP A 60 -1.43 7.71 -6.21
CA ASP A 60 -0.12 8.33 -6.41
C ASP A 60 0.80 7.48 -7.29
N MET A 61 0.78 6.16 -7.12
CA MET A 61 1.50 5.23 -8.00
C MET A 61 1.02 5.30 -9.45
N GLN A 62 -0.30 5.30 -9.69
CA GLN A 62 -0.86 5.44 -11.03
C GLN A 62 -0.50 6.79 -11.68
N ALA A 63 -0.54 7.87 -10.89
CA ALA A 63 -0.11 9.19 -11.37
C ALA A 63 1.39 9.23 -11.68
N MET A 64 2.21 8.54 -10.91
CA MET A 64 3.65 8.43 -11.14
C MET A 64 3.94 7.63 -12.42
N GLU A 65 3.28 6.50 -12.63
CA GLU A 65 3.39 5.68 -13.84
C GLU A 65 3.06 6.50 -15.10
N ALA A 66 1.92 7.18 -15.12
CA ALA A 66 1.53 8.05 -16.23
C ALA A 66 2.53 9.19 -16.49
N ARG A 67 3.12 9.76 -15.43
CA ARG A 67 4.17 10.79 -15.56
C ARG A 67 5.47 10.21 -16.12
N ILE A 68 5.80 8.97 -15.79
CA ILE A 68 6.99 8.28 -16.30
C ILE A 68 6.79 8.01 -17.79
N ASP A 69 5.65 7.44 -18.18
CA ASP A 69 5.34 7.17 -19.59
C ASP A 69 5.39 8.45 -20.44
N ALA A 70 4.73 9.52 -19.98
CA ALA A 70 4.75 10.80 -20.67
C ALA A 70 6.16 11.42 -20.78
N LYS A 71 7.05 11.16 -19.80
CA LYS A 71 8.45 11.58 -19.88
C LYS A 71 9.24 10.71 -20.85
N PHE A 72 9.02 9.41 -20.87
CA PHE A 72 9.65 8.48 -21.81
C PHE A 72 9.29 8.82 -23.26
N GLU A 73 8.01 9.02 -23.58
CA GLU A 73 7.58 9.43 -24.92
C GLU A 73 8.25 10.74 -25.37
N LYS A 74 8.36 11.73 -24.46
CA LYS A 74 9.05 12.99 -24.75
C LYS A 74 10.54 12.80 -25.00
N PHE A 75 11.19 11.90 -24.26
CA PHE A 75 12.59 11.56 -24.51
C PHE A 75 12.77 10.85 -25.84
N GLU A 76 11.92 9.88 -26.17
CA GLU A 76 11.95 9.15 -27.44
C GLU A 76 11.76 10.08 -28.64
N LEU A 77 10.76 10.97 -28.58
CA LEU A 77 10.51 11.94 -29.65
C LEU A 77 11.70 12.90 -29.80
N ARG A 78 12.19 13.47 -28.70
CA ARG A 78 13.30 14.44 -28.73
C ARG A 78 14.59 13.77 -29.23
N LEU A 79 14.86 12.53 -28.85
CA LEU A 79 16.01 11.77 -29.35
C LEU A 79 15.86 11.46 -30.84
N THR A 80 14.70 10.99 -31.28
CA THR A 80 14.43 10.72 -32.70
C THR A 80 14.61 11.96 -33.56
N VAL A 81 14.07 13.11 -33.13
CA VAL A 81 14.23 14.38 -33.85
C VAL A 81 15.69 14.84 -33.87
N LYS A 82 16.39 14.76 -32.73
CA LYS A 82 17.82 15.14 -32.66
C LYS A 82 18.69 14.26 -33.55
N LEU A 83 18.48 12.94 -33.52
CA LEU A 83 19.22 11.99 -34.35
C LEU A 83 18.93 12.22 -35.84
N GLY A 84 17.65 12.40 -36.22
CA GLY A 84 17.27 12.73 -37.59
C GLY A 84 17.93 14.02 -38.09
N GLY A 85 17.95 15.08 -37.27
CA GLY A 85 18.64 16.33 -37.60
C GLY A 85 20.14 16.17 -37.78
N ILE A 86 20.80 15.40 -36.91
CA ILE A 86 22.24 15.09 -37.04
C ILE A 86 22.52 14.32 -38.32
N VAL A 87 21.71 13.31 -38.67
CA VAL A 87 21.88 12.51 -39.89
C VAL A 87 21.74 13.39 -41.14
N VAL A 88 20.68 14.21 -41.22
CA VAL A 88 20.47 15.14 -42.35
C VAL A 88 21.64 16.13 -42.46
N PHE A 89 22.08 16.68 -41.33
CA PHE A 89 23.22 17.60 -41.30
C PHE A 89 24.52 16.94 -41.76
N ALA A 90 24.83 15.74 -41.25
CA ALA A 90 26.04 14.99 -41.61
C ALA A 90 26.07 14.63 -43.10
N LEU A 91 24.94 14.17 -43.65
CA LEU A 91 24.83 13.87 -45.08
C LEU A 91 24.97 15.14 -45.93
N GLY A 92 24.35 16.25 -45.54
CA GLY A 92 24.50 17.54 -46.22
C GLY A 92 25.94 18.01 -46.28
N ALA A 93 26.65 17.99 -45.14
CA ALA A 93 28.06 18.36 -45.06
C ALA A 93 28.94 17.50 -45.98
N LEU A 94 28.70 16.18 -46.03
CA LEU A 94 29.44 15.26 -46.90
C LEU A 94 29.29 15.58 -48.39
N THR A 95 28.12 16.05 -48.83
CA THR A 95 27.90 16.41 -50.25
C THR A 95 28.55 17.74 -50.66
N VAL A 96 28.80 18.64 -49.70
CA VAL A 96 29.34 19.99 -49.98
C VAL A 96 30.86 20.02 -49.86
N LEU A 97 31.45 19.23 -48.95
CA LEU A 97 32.91 19.14 -48.74
C LEU A 97 33.75 18.98 -50.03
N PRO A 98 33.39 18.13 -51.01
CA PRO A 98 34.18 17.95 -52.22
C PRO A 98 34.27 19.22 -53.08
N LYS A 99 33.27 20.10 -53.03
CA LYS A 99 33.21 21.33 -53.84
C LYS A 99 34.09 22.47 -53.31
N TRP A 100 34.62 22.34 -52.10
CA TRP A 100 35.50 23.32 -51.46
C TRP A 100 36.97 22.86 -51.40
N VAL A 101 37.22 21.58 -51.65
CA VAL A 101 38.55 20.96 -51.62
C VAL A 101 39.12 20.75 -53.03
N ALA A 102 38.28 20.84 -54.07
CA ALA A 102 38.68 20.89 -55.48
C ALA A 102 38.66 22.34 -56.00
#